data_AF-A0A9D1MTB1-F1
#
_entry.id   AF-A0A9D1MTB1-F1
#
_cell.length_a   1.000
_cell.length_b   1.000
_cell.length_c   1.000
_cell.angle_alpha   90.00
_cell.angle_beta   90.00
_cell.angle_gamma   90.00
#
_symmetry.space_group_name_H-M   'P 1'
#
loop_
_entity.id
_entity.type
_entity.pdbx_description
1 polymer ?
#
loop_
_entity_poly.entity_id
_entity_poly.type
_entity_poly.pdbx_seq_one_letter_code
_entity_poly.pdbx_strand_id
1 'polypeptide(L)'
;MFELITATIAAGAADSLNPMAITQQFVLQGLVKKPHHIWYFILPTGIISLLFGYLAYFGVIENVGGLLSGLPDSAKRALFMLLAAAGVVLLGVAAATAARKILKNKPAKVNDAEKENADEQAVRKKIKSVTPGALVLLGTGATFAELMTSMPYFAFLAYMFGFDLSFWQITVLLVVYNILYMLPLIVMYIVYVTAQKYFDRFYMFCKKLLEKASGILVPVLEAGIGGFCLVWGAMHI
;
A
#
# COMPACT_ATOMS: atom_id res chain seq x y z
N MET A 1 17.95 -3.50 -27.86
CA MET A 1 17.65 -2.18 -27.26
C MET A 1 16.22 -1.72 -27.48
N PHE A 2 15.73 -1.62 -28.72
CA PHE A 2 14.34 -1.19 -28.99
C PHE A 2 13.28 -2.06 -28.25
N GLU A 3 13.46 -3.37 -28.29
CA GLU A 3 12.61 -4.33 -27.58
C GLU A 3 12.64 -4.12 -26.06
N LEU A 4 13.81 -3.91 -25.46
CA LEU A 4 13.95 -3.60 -24.04
C LEU A 4 13.26 -2.29 -23.65
N ILE A 5 13.42 -1.24 -24.46
CA ILE A 5 12.73 0.04 -24.21
C ILE A 5 11.22 -0.16 -24.26
N THR A 6 10.73 -0.93 -25.23
CA THR A 6 9.30 -1.24 -25.38
C THR A 6 8.79 -2.03 -24.18
N ALA A 7 9.55 -3.03 -23.73
CA ALA A 7 9.24 -3.81 -22.53
C ALA A 7 9.25 -2.94 -21.27
N THR A 8 10.23 -2.04 -21.11
CA THR A 8 10.29 -1.08 -20.01
C THR A 8 9.06 -0.17 -19.98
N ILE A 9 8.67 0.36 -21.14
CA ILE A 9 7.50 1.23 -21.24
C ILE A 9 6.22 0.45 -20.92
N ALA A 10 6.05 -0.73 -21.51
CA ALA A 10 4.87 -1.56 -21.32
C ALA A 10 4.73 -2.02 -19.86
N ALA A 11 5.80 -2.55 -19.28
CA ALA A 11 5.79 -3.03 -17.91
C ALA A 11 5.64 -1.87 -16.91
N GLY A 12 6.37 -0.78 -17.09
CA GLY A 12 6.26 0.42 -16.26
C GLY A 12 4.86 1.03 -16.32
N ALA A 13 4.25 1.11 -17.50
CA ALA A 13 2.88 1.58 -17.66
C ALA A 13 1.86 0.63 -17.02
N ALA A 14 2.02 -0.69 -17.17
CA ALA A 14 1.14 -1.67 -16.55
C ALA A 14 1.21 -1.60 -15.01
N ASP A 15 2.41 -1.51 -14.45
CA ASP A 15 2.63 -1.41 -13.00
C ASP A 15 2.20 -0.04 -12.44
N SER A 16 2.25 1.02 -13.24
CA SER A 16 1.77 2.35 -12.84
C SER A 16 0.27 2.38 -12.52
N LEU A 17 -0.50 1.46 -13.10
CA LEU A 17 -1.93 1.29 -12.83
C LEU A 17 -2.20 0.45 -11.58
N ASN A 18 -1.21 0.27 -10.71
CA ASN A 18 -1.34 -0.46 -9.47
C ASN A 18 -2.48 0.14 -8.61
N PRO A 19 -3.58 -0.61 -8.41
CA PRO A 19 -4.75 -0.10 -7.70
C PRO A 19 -4.46 0.19 -6.23
N MET A 20 -3.47 -0.49 -5.63
CA MET A 20 -3.08 -0.28 -4.24
C MET A 20 -2.44 1.10 -4.07
N ALA A 21 -1.42 1.43 -4.85
CA ALA A 21 -0.70 2.70 -4.78
C ALA A 21 -1.63 3.89 -5.04
N ILE A 22 -2.46 3.77 -6.09
CA ILE A 22 -3.46 4.77 -6.46
C ILE A 22 -4.45 4.99 -5.31
N THR A 23 -5.01 3.92 -4.74
CA THR A 23 -6.00 4.01 -3.67
C THR A 23 -5.40 4.60 -2.39
N GLN A 24 -4.20 4.17 -2.02
CA GLN A 24 -3.50 4.70 -0.85
C GLN A 24 -3.18 6.17 -0.99
N GLN A 25 -2.62 6.58 -2.13
CA GLN A 25 -2.39 8.00 -2.38
C GLN A 25 -3.70 8.77 -2.34
N PHE A 26 -4.75 8.28 -3.01
CA PHE A 26 -6.06 8.93 -3.04
C PHE A 26 -6.58 9.22 -1.62
N VAL A 27 -6.52 8.22 -0.74
CA VAL A 27 -6.95 8.35 0.65
C VAL A 27 -6.05 9.32 1.40
N LEU A 28 -4.73 9.15 1.34
CA LEU A 28 -3.77 9.97 2.09
C LEU A 28 -3.80 11.43 1.66
N GLN A 29 -4.01 11.68 0.38
CA GLN A 29 -4.07 13.01 -0.21
C GLN A 29 -5.28 13.82 0.28
N GLY A 30 -6.38 13.15 0.64
CA GLY A 30 -7.51 13.80 1.36
C GLY A 30 -7.24 14.06 2.86
N LEU A 31 -6.16 13.50 3.42
CA LEU A 31 -5.83 13.58 4.86
C LEU A 31 -4.64 14.53 5.14
N VAL A 32 -3.93 15.03 4.13
CA VAL A 32 -2.80 15.93 4.31
C VAL A 32 -3.25 17.39 4.52
N LYS A 33 -2.57 18.10 5.43
CA LYS A 33 -2.84 19.54 5.67
C LYS A 33 -2.45 20.43 4.50
N LYS A 34 -1.37 20.08 3.80
CA LYS A 34 -0.84 20.82 2.67
C LYS A 34 -0.68 19.86 1.50
N PRO A 35 -1.12 20.23 0.28
CA PRO A 35 -1.09 19.33 -0.88
C PRO A 35 0.32 18.80 -1.16
N HIS A 36 1.34 19.64 -1.07
CA HIS A 36 2.72 19.24 -1.33
C HIS A 36 3.27 18.21 -0.33
N HIS A 37 2.61 17.99 0.82
CA HIS A 37 3.05 16.94 1.73
C HIS A 37 2.90 15.54 1.12
N ILE A 38 2.05 15.35 0.09
CA ILE A 38 1.91 14.03 -0.54
C ILE A 38 3.21 13.58 -1.24
N TRP A 39 4.14 14.49 -1.55
CA TRP A 39 5.48 14.11 -2.03
C TRP A 39 6.26 13.28 -1.02
N TYR A 40 6.00 13.42 0.28
CA TYR A 40 6.55 12.56 1.32
C TYR A 40 6.00 11.13 1.28
N PHE A 41 4.96 10.86 0.48
CA PHE A 41 4.50 9.51 0.14
C PHE A 41 5.08 9.07 -1.22
N ILE A 42 4.93 9.91 -2.25
CA ILE A 42 5.34 9.57 -3.63
C ILE A 42 6.84 9.31 -3.76
N LEU A 43 7.70 10.18 -3.20
CA LEU A 43 9.14 10.05 -3.36
C LEU A 43 9.70 8.80 -2.68
N PRO A 44 9.39 8.49 -1.40
CA PRO A 44 9.81 7.24 -0.80
C PRO A 44 9.32 6.01 -1.58
N THR A 45 8.09 6.03 -2.09
CA THR A 45 7.56 4.94 -2.93
C THR A 45 8.41 4.72 -4.18
N GLY A 46 8.72 5.79 -4.92
CA GLY A 46 9.63 5.72 -6.06
C GLY A 46 11.03 5.23 -5.70
N ILE A 47 11.64 5.82 -4.66
CA ILE A 47 12.99 5.50 -4.22
C ILE A 47 13.10 4.04 -3.79
N ILE A 48 12.17 3.54 -2.98
CA ILE A 48 12.17 2.15 -2.51
C ILE A 48 11.96 1.19 -3.67
N SER A 49 11.03 1.49 -4.59
CA SER A 49 10.82 0.70 -5.80
C SER A 49 12.11 0.62 -6.65
N LEU A 50 12.78 1.75 -6.87
CA LEU A 50 14.03 1.79 -7.63
C LEU A 50 15.16 1.01 -6.94
N LEU A 51 15.36 1.23 -5.64
CA LEU A 51 16.36 0.51 -4.85
C LEU A 51 16.11 -0.99 -4.89
N PHE A 52 14.85 -1.40 -4.78
CA PHE A 52 14.50 -2.81 -4.89
C PHE A 52 14.83 -3.38 -6.26
N GLY A 53 14.63 -2.64 -7.35
CA GLY A 53 15.09 -3.04 -8.69
C GLY A 53 16.57 -3.34 -8.77
N TYR A 54 17.39 -2.46 -8.18
CA TYR A 54 18.83 -2.71 -8.08
C TYR A 54 19.13 -3.96 -7.26
N LEU A 55 18.51 -4.12 -6.09
CA LEU A 55 18.71 -5.27 -5.22
C LEU A 55 18.27 -6.58 -5.90
N ALA A 56 17.17 -6.54 -6.64
CA ALA A 56 16.61 -7.68 -7.35
C ALA A 56 17.49 -8.08 -8.54
N TYR A 57 17.87 -7.12 -9.38
CA TYR A 57 18.64 -7.38 -10.58
C TYR A 57 20.06 -7.86 -10.27
N PHE A 58 20.74 -7.25 -9.30
CA PHE A 58 22.10 -7.63 -8.92
C PHE A 58 22.16 -8.78 -7.90
N GLY A 59 21.05 -9.52 -7.71
CA GLY A 59 21.04 -10.77 -6.97
C GLY A 59 21.09 -10.64 -5.44
N VAL A 60 20.90 -9.45 -4.87
CA VAL A 60 20.83 -9.29 -3.40
C VAL A 60 19.58 -9.99 -2.84
N ILE A 61 18.53 -10.16 -3.65
CA ILE A 61 17.32 -10.90 -3.27
C ILE A 61 17.53 -12.42 -3.23
N GLU A 62 18.45 -12.99 -4.03
CA GLU A 62 18.78 -14.43 -3.98
C GLU A 62 19.33 -14.83 -2.60
N ASN A 63 19.99 -13.90 -1.90
CA ASN A 63 20.46 -14.08 -0.52
C ASN A 63 19.36 -13.95 0.54
N VAL A 64 18.14 -13.51 0.21
CA VAL A 64 17.03 -13.39 1.19
C VAL A 64 16.45 -14.77 1.52
N GLY A 65 16.39 -15.69 0.56
CA GLY A 65 16.11 -17.11 0.82
C GLY A 65 17.19 -17.75 1.69
N GLY A 66 18.45 -17.38 1.44
CA GLY A 66 19.60 -17.71 2.29
C GLY A 66 19.46 -17.19 3.73
N LEU A 67 18.96 -15.97 3.91
CA LEU A 67 18.80 -15.32 5.22
C LEU A 67 17.83 -16.09 6.13
N LEU A 68 16.70 -16.55 5.61
CA LEU A 68 15.77 -17.41 6.37
C LEU A 68 16.38 -18.79 6.63
N SER A 69 17.07 -19.39 5.65
CA SER A 69 17.69 -20.71 5.82
C SER A 69 18.85 -20.72 6.81
N GLY A 70 19.60 -19.62 6.92
CA GLY A 70 20.74 -19.42 7.83
C GLY A 70 20.36 -19.02 9.25
N LEU A 71 19.08 -18.78 9.53
CA LEU A 71 18.62 -18.58 10.90
C LEU A 71 18.70 -19.90 11.68
N PRO A 72 19.18 -19.86 12.94
CA PRO A 72 19.10 -21.02 13.82
C PRO A 72 17.63 -21.40 14.03
N ASP A 73 17.35 -22.69 14.21
CA ASP A 73 15.98 -23.22 14.27
C ASP A 73 15.15 -22.60 15.41
N SER A 74 15.81 -22.16 16.49
CA SER A 74 15.18 -21.39 17.58
C SER A 74 14.64 -20.03 17.12
N ALA A 75 15.36 -19.33 16.24
CA ALA A 75 14.93 -18.06 15.68
C ALA A 75 13.79 -18.25 14.66
N LYS A 76 13.85 -19.30 13.83
CA LYS A 76 12.75 -19.67 12.92
C LYS A 76 11.47 -19.99 13.70
N ARG A 77 11.57 -20.82 14.74
CA ARG A 77 10.44 -21.11 15.64
C ARG A 77 9.89 -19.87 16.33
N ALA A 78 10.75 -18.99 16.84
CA ALA A 78 10.33 -17.73 17.45
C ALA A 78 9.57 -16.84 16.46
N LEU A 79 10.04 -16.77 15.20
CA LEU A 79 9.38 -16.02 14.13
C LEU A 79 7.99 -16.59 13.81
N PHE A 80 7.85 -17.91 13.67
CA PHE A 80 6.57 -18.54 13.41
C PHE A 80 5.60 -18.47 14.60
N MET A 81 6.10 -18.55 15.84
CA MET A 81 5.30 -18.29 17.05
C MET A 81 4.79 -16.85 17.10
N LEU A 82 5.64 -15.86 16.76
CA LEU A 82 5.23 -14.46 16.65
C LEU A 82 4.17 -14.25 15.56
N LEU A 83 4.32 -14.92 14.42
CA LEU A 83 3.35 -14.86 13.32
C LEU A 83 1.99 -15.45 13.74
N ALA A 84 2.00 -16.61 14.41
CA ALA A 84 0.79 -17.22 14.94
C ALA A 84 0.12 -16.34 16.01
N ALA A 85 0.90 -15.76 16.92
CA ALA A 85 0.40 -14.83 17.94
C ALA A 85 -0.22 -13.57 17.32
N ALA A 86 0.41 -13.00 16.28
CA ALA A 86 -0.15 -11.89 15.52
C ALA A 86 -1.49 -12.28 14.88
N GLY A 87 -1.62 -13.51 14.37
CA GLY A 87 -2.86 -14.08 13.85
C GLY A 87 -3.98 -14.10 14.90
N VAL A 88 -3.69 -14.57 16.13
CA VAL A 88 -4.66 -14.56 17.25
C VAL A 88 -5.12 -13.15 17.58
N VAL A 89 -4.17 -12.20 17.65
CA VAL A 89 -4.49 -10.79 17.96
C VAL A 89 -5.41 -10.20 16.89
N LEU A 90 -5.10 -10.39 15.60
CA LEU A 90 -5.92 -9.89 14.50
C LEU A 90 -7.33 -10.49 14.51
N LEU A 91 -7.47 -11.79 14.77
CA LEU A 91 -8.78 -12.43 14.93
C LEU A 91 -9.56 -11.88 16.12
N GLY A 92 -8.89 -11.61 17.24
CA GLY A 92 -9.50 -10.97 18.41
C GLY A 92 -9.98 -9.55 18.13
N VAL A 93 -9.20 -8.77 17.37
CA VAL A 93 -9.59 -7.43 16.91
C VAL A 93 -10.79 -7.50 15.97
N ALA A 94 -10.78 -8.41 14.99
CA ALA A 94 -11.89 -8.63 14.06
C ALA A 94 -13.19 -9.01 14.79
N ALA A 95 -13.10 -9.92 15.76
CA ALA A 95 -14.24 -10.32 16.58
C ALA A 95 -14.75 -9.16 17.43
N ALA A 96 -13.86 -8.36 18.03
CA ALA A 96 -14.24 -7.21 18.84
C ALA A 96 -14.89 -6.09 17.99
N THR A 97 -14.39 -5.82 16.78
CA THR A 97 -14.96 -4.81 15.87
C THR A 97 -16.34 -5.25 15.37
N ALA A 98 -16.50 -6.53 14.99
CA ALA A 98 -17.78 -7.12 14.63
C ALA A 98 -18.78 -7.09 15.79
N ALA A 99 -18.38 -7.52 16.99
CA ALA A 99 -19.22 -7.53 18.18
C ALA A 99 -19.68 -6.12 18.56
N ARG A 100 -18.78 -5.12 18.57
CA ARG A 100 -19.13 -3.71 18.84
C ARG A 100 -20.15 -3.16 17.85
N LYS A 101 -20.11 -3.59 16.59
CA LYS A 101 -21.07 -3.18 15.56
C LYS A 101 -22.46 -3.78 15.81
N ILE A 102 -22.52 -5.06 16.19
CA ILE A 102 -23.77 -5.74 16.57
C ILE A 102 -24.37 -5.12 17.85
N LEU A 103 -23.53 -4.82 18.85
CA LEU A 103 -23.92 -4.20 20.12
C LEU A 103 -24.35 -2.73 20.00
N LYS A 104 -23.87 -1.99 18.98
CA LYS A 104 -24.23 -0.58 18.73
C LYS A 104 -25.49 -0.38 17.90
N ASN A 105 -26.19 -1.44 17.49
CA ASN A 105 -27.53 -1.34 16.92
C ASN A 105 -28.58 -1.03 18.01
N LYS A 106 -28.51 0.17 18.60
CA LYS A 106 -29.66 0.80 19.27
C LYS A 106 -30.19 1.89 18.32
N PRO A 107 -31.50 1.92 18.01
CA PRO A 107 -32.07 2.99 17.20
C PRO A 107 -32.11 4.26 18.05
N ALA A 108 -31.12 5.14 17.87
CA ALA A 108 -31.18 6.49 18.39
C ALA A 108 -31.92 7.36 17.36
N LYS A 109 -33.19 7.69 17.63
CA LYS A 109 -33.89 8.80 16.95
C LYS A 109 -33.12 10.08 17.22
N VAL A 110 -32.43 10.61 16.22
CA VAL A 110 -31.86 11.96 16.26
C VAL A 110 -32.04 12.57 14.87
N ASN A 111 -32.55 13.79 14.81
CA ASN A 111 -32.84 14.51 13.58
C ASN A 111 -31.60 14.55 12.67
N ASP A 112 -31.68 13.86 11.53
CA ASP A 112 -30.54 13.58 10.64
C ASP A 112 -29.93 14.85 10.02
N ALA A 113 -30.70 15.92 9.86
CA ALA A 113 -30.26 17.16 9.20
C ALA A 113 -29.32 18.05 10.06
N GLU A 114 -29.45 18.03 11.39
CA GLU A 114 -28.59 18.82 12.29
C GLU A 114 -27.29 18.08 12.65
N LYS A 115 -27.36 16.73 12.70
CA LYS A 115 -26.19 15.87 12.86
C LYS A 115 -25.31 15.87 11.62
N GLU A 116 -25.86 15.83 10.41
CA GLU A 116 -25.05 15.76 9.19
C GLU A 116 -24.17 17.02 9.01
N ASN A 117 -24.69 18.20 9.35
CA ASN A 117 -23.95 19.46 9.31
C ASN A 117 -22.91 19.59 10.45
N ALA A 118 -23.25 19.14 11.67
CA ALA A 118 -22.33 19.16 12.81
C ALA A 118 -21.24 18.08 12.69
N ASP A 119 -21.57 16.90 12.16
CA ASP A 119 -20.63 15.81 11.87
C ASP A 119 -19.76 16.16 10.67
N GLU A 120 -20.25 16.83 9.62
CA GLU A 120 -19.36 17.33 8.54
C GLU A 120 -18.34 18.34 9.08
N GLN A 121 -18.75 19.27 9.95
CA GLN A 121 -17.85 20.25 10.56
C GLN A 121 -16.89 19.63 11.58
N ALA A 122 -17.36 18.66 12.38
CA ALA A 122 -16.55 17.93 13.34
C ALA A 122 -15.58 16.95 12.66
N VAL A 123 -16.00 16.28 11.59
CA VAL A 123 -15.17 15.39 10.77
C VAL A 123 -14.08 16.19 10.07
N ARG A 124 -14.38 17.36 9.50
CA ARG A 124 -13.35 18.28 8.95
C ARG A 124 -12.32 18.70 10.01
N LYS A 125 -12.74 18.91 11.26
CA LYS A 125 -11.84 19.19 12.40
C LYS A 125 -11.09 17.95 12.92
N LYS A 126 -11.60 16.74 12.68
CA LYS A 126 -11.10 15.47 13.24
C LYS A 126 -10.36 14.60 12.23
N ILE A 127 -10.14 15.08 11.01
CA ILE A 127 -9.14 14.51 10.11
C ILE A 127 -7.79 14.63 10.84
N LYS A 128 -7.37 13.54 11.48
CA LYS A 128 -6.02 13.40 12.01
C LYS A 128 -5.10 13.56 10.82
N SER A 129 -4.56 14.77 10.69
CA SER A 129 -3.62 15.09 9.63
C SER A 129 -2.46 14.10 9.67
N VAL A 130 -2.20 13.42 8.56
CA VAL A 130 -1.03 12.55 8.46
C VAL A 130 0.22 13.44 8.43
N THR A 131 1.18 13.16 9.31
CA THR A 131 2.44 13.90 9.35
C THR A 131 3.34 13.46 8.19
N PRO A 132 4.28 14.32 7.72
CA PRO A 132 5.25 13.93 6.71
C PRO A 132 6.00 12.63 7.03
N GLY A 133 6.43 12.43 8.27
CA GLY A 133 7.10 11.19 8.69
C GLY A 133 6.20 9.96 8.58
N ALA A 134 4.91 10.07 8.92
CA ALA A 134 3.95 8.99 8.73
C ALA A 134 3.70 8.70 7.24
N LEU A 135 3.70 9.72 6.37
CA LEU A 135 3.60 9.53 4.92
C LEU A 135 4.81 8.77 4.37
N VAL A 136 6.02 9.08 4.84
CA VAL A 136 7.23 8.34 4.44
C VAL A 136 7.11 6.88 4.85
N LEU A 137 6.72 6.61 6.09
CA LEU A 137 6.57 5.25 6.58
C LEU A 137 5.49 4.47 5.81
N LEU A 138 4.36 5.12 5.52
CA LEU A 138 3.28 4.53 4.75
C LEU A 138 3.69 4.27 3.30
N GLY A 139 4.38 5.21 2.65
CA GLY A 139 4.90 5.05 1.29
C GLY A 139 5.89 3.89 1.21
N THR A 140 6.90 3.87 2.10
CA THR A 140 7.87 2.78 2.18
C THR A 140 7.21 1.44 2.47
N GLY A 141 6.36 1.35 3.50
CA GLY A 141 5.72 0.11 3.92
C GLY A 141 4.75 -0.45 2.87
N ALA A 142 3.98 0.43 2.23
CA ALA A 142 3.12 0.06 1.11
C ALA A 142 3.93 -0.48 -0.07
N THR A 143 5.02 0.20 -0.42
CA THR A 143 5.88 -0.21 -1.54
C THR A 143 6.47 -1.58 -1.28
N PHE A 144 6.90 -1.90 -0.05
CA PHE A 144 7.34 -3.26 0.29
C PHE A 144 6.23 -4.30 0.11
N ALA A 145 5.01 -4.00 0.55
CA ALA A 145 3.87 -4.90 0.38
C ALA A 145 3.52 -5.10 -1.11
N GLU A 146 3.55 -4.02 -1.90
CA GLU A 146 3.29 -4.05 -3.34
C GLU A 146 4.39 -4.78 -4.11
N LEU A 147 5.66 -4.54 -3.79
CA LEU A 147 6.80 -5.20 -4.44
C LEU A 147 6.71 -6.71 -4.31
N MET A 148 6.28 -7.24 -3.16
CA MET A 148 6.07 -8.69 -2.99
C MET A 148 4.98 -9.28 -3.88
N THR A 149 4.14 -8.43 -4.50
CA THR A 149 3.01 -8.83 -5.34
C THR A 149 3.06 -8.26 -6.76
N SER A 150 4.08 -7.46 -7.12
CA SER A 150 4.19 -6.82 -8.43
C SER A 150 4.70 -7.80 -9.49
N MET A 151 3.77 -8.46 -10.16
CA MET A 151 4.08 -9.34 -11.30
C MET A 151 4.73 -8.60 -12.48
N PRO A 152 4.27 -7.40 -12.90
CA PRO A 152 4.88 -6.72 -14.04
C PRO A 152 6.35 -6.38 -13.81
N TYR A 153 6.71 -6.00 -12.58
CA TYR A 153 8.08 -5.63 -12.26
C TYR A 153 9.04 -6.82 -12.31
N PHE A 154 8.67 -7.94 -11.67
CA PHE A 154 9.50 -9.15 -11.71
C PHE A 154 9.58 -9.75 -13.11
N ALA A 155 8.48 -9.73 -13.87
CA ALA A 155 8.49 -10.19 -15.26
C ALA A 155 9.46 -9.36 -16.11
N PHE A 156 9.48 -8.04 -15.93
CA PHE A 156 10.42 -7.15 -16.60
C PHE A 156 11.88 -7.43 -16.20
N LEU A 157 12.16 -7.59 -14.90
CA LEU A 157 13.51 -7.92 -14.42
C LEU A 157 14.01 -9.27 -14.97
N ALA A 158 13.15 -10.30 -14.93
CA ALA A 158 13.47 -11.62 -15.50
C ALA A 158 13.73 -11.54 -17.01
N TYR A 159 12.97 -10.71 -17.72
CA TYR A 159 13.19 -10.47 -19.15
C TYR A 159 14.54 -9.80 -19.43
N MET A 160 14.96 -8.85 -18.58
CA MET A 160 16.27 -8.19 -18.72
C MET A 160 17.45 -9.17 -18.56
N PHE A 161 17.32 -10.23 -17.77
CA PHE A 161 18.38 -11.24 -17.59
C PHE A 161 18.72 -12.01 -18.87
N GLY A 162 17.83 -11.99 -19.88
CA GLY A 162 18.12 -12.56 -21.20
C GLY A 162 19.12 -11.76 -22.05
N PHE A 163 19.57 -10.60 -21.58
CA PHE A 163 20.43 -9.68 -22.33
C PHE A 163 21.74 -9.39 -21.59
N ASP A 164 22.82 -9.24 -22.34
CA ASP A 164 24.11 -8.77 -21.80
C ASP A 164 24.10 -7.24 -21.71
N LEU A 165 23.67 -6.73 -20.56
CA LEU A 165 23.51 -5.30 -20.30
C LEU A 165 24.59 -4.77 -19.37
N SER A 166 25.20 -3.65 -19.77
CA SER A 166 26.07 -2.88 -18.88
C SER A 166 25.30 -2.26 -17.72
N PHE A 167 26.01 -1.97 -16.63
CA PHE A 167 25.46 -1.27 -15.46
C PHE A 167 24.65 -0.02 -15.83
N TRP A 168 25.19 0.82 -16.72
CA TRP A 168 24.52 2.05 -17.13
C TRP A 168 23.22 1.81 -17.92
N GLN A 169 23.18 0.78 -18.75
CA GLN A 169 21.96 0.40 -19.46
C GLN A 169 20.87 -0.06 -18.49
N ILE A 170 21.24 -0.89 -17.50
CA ILE A 170 20.33 -1.33 -16.43
C ILE A 170 19.80 -0.12 -15.65
N THR A 171 20.69 0.78 -15.22
CA THR A 171 20.33 2.01 -14.51
C THR A 171 19.32 2.84 -15.29
N VAL A 172 19.56 3.10 -16.58
CA VAL A 172 18.65 3.89 -17.41
C VAL A 172 17.29 3.21 -17.52
N LEU A 173 17.26 1.90 -17.77
CA LEU A 173 16.00 1.15 -17.90
C LEU A 173 15.20 1.14 -16.59
N LEU A 174 15.85 0.93 -15.44
CA LEU A 174 15.20 0.96 -14.13
C LEU A 174 14.70 2.36 -13.76
N VAL A 175 15.45 3.42 -14.07
CA VAL A 175 15.02 4.80 -13.82
C VAL A 175 13.82 5.15 -14.70
N VAL A 176 13.85 4.80 -15.98
CA VAL A 176 12.70 5.02 -16.90
C VAL A 176 11.48 4.25 -16.42
N TYR A 177 11.64 2.97 -16.06
CA TYR A 177 10.57 2.17 -15.46
C TYR A 177 9.96 2.88 -14.24
N ASN A 178 10.82 3.32 -13.31
CA ASN A 178 10.38 3.91 -12.05
C ASN A 178 9.66 5.26 -12.23
N ILE A 179 10.10 6.07 -13.20
CA ILE A 179 9.40 7.30 -13.58
C ILE A 179 8.01 6.97 -14.13
N LEU A 180 7.88 5.97 -14.98
CA LEU A 180 6.58 5.54 -15.52
C LEU A 180 5.66 5.02 -14.41
N TYR A 181 6.19 4.19 -13.52
CA TYR A 181 5.47 3.70 -12.34
C TYR A 181 4.93 4.85 -11.47
N MET A 182 5.74 5.89 -11.21
CA MET A 182 5.32 7.05 -10.42
C MET A 182 4.39 8.01 -11.17
N LEU A 183 4.27 7.91 -12.50
CA LEU A 183 3.60 8.93 -13.30
C LEU A 183 2.13 9.14 -12.91
N PRO A 184 1.30 8.11 -12.70
CA PRO A 184 -0.09 8.29 -12.24
C PRO A 184 -0.20 8.92 -10.85
N LEU A 185 0.74 8.61 -9.95
CA LEU A 185 0.84 9.22 -8.62
C LEU A 185 1.13 10.73 -8.72
N ILE A 186 2.06 11.10 -9.60
CA ILE A 186 2.38 12.51 -9.88
C ILE A 186 1.20 13.22 -10.56
N VAL A 187 0.56 12.58 -11.53
CA VAL A 187 -0.64 13.12 -12.21
C VAL A 187 -1.77 13.35 -11.22
N MET A 188 -2.03 12.42 -10.30
CA MET A 188 -3.00 12.59 -9.22
C MET A 188 -2.68 13.77 -8.31
N TYR A 189 -1.39 13.99 -8.00
CA TYR A 189 -0.97 15.18 -7.27
C TYR A 189 -1.30 16.47 -8.05
N ILE A 190 -0.95 16.52 -9.34
CA ILE A 190 -1.21 17.69 -10.20
C ILE A 190 -2.73 17.94 -10.29
N VAL A 191 -3.53 16.91 -10.53
CA VAL A 191 -5.01 17.02 -10.60
C VAL A 191 -5.57 17.56 -9.30
N TYR A 192 -5.09 17.10 -8.15
CA TYR A 192 -5.55 17.62 -6.87
C TYR A 192 -5.21 19.09 -6.64
N VAL A 193 -4.00 19.52 -6.98
CA VAL A 193 -3.58 20.93 -6.82
C VAL A 193 -4.32 21.84 -7.78
N THR A 194 -4.63 21.37 -8.99
CA THR A 194 -5.29 22.17 -10.05
C THR A 194 -6.82 22.14 -9.97
N ALA A 195 -7.40 21.01 -9.54
CA ALA A 195 -8.84 20.73 -9.59
C ALA A 195 -9.38 20.24 -8.23
N GLN A 196 -8.87 20.82 -7.13
CA GLN A 196 -9.17 20.40 -5.75
C GLN A 196 -10.68 20.24 -5.48
N LYS A 197 -11.53 21.17 -5.95
CA LYS A 197 -12.98 21.12 -5.76
C LYS A 197 -13.62 19.84 -6.32
N TYR A 198 -13.14 19.36 -7.47
CA TYR A 198 -13.65 18.14 -8.10
C TYR A 198 -13.11 16.89 -7.40
N PHE A 199 -11.83 16.91 -7.02
CA PHE A 199 -11.22 15.86 -6.23
C PHE A 199 -11.93 15.68 -4.89
N ASP A 200 -12.19 16.75 -4.15
CA ASP A 200 -12.86 16.70 -2.85
C ASP A 200 -14.28 16.13 -2.97
N ARG A 201 -15.00 16.48 -4.05
CA ARG A 201 -16.34 15.92 -4.33
C ARG A 201 -16.27 14.42 -4.60
N PHE A 202 -15.32 13.97 -5.40
CA PHE A 202 -15.11 12.55 -5.69
C PHE A 202 -14.61 11.78 -4.46
N TYR A 203 -13.71 12.36 -3.68
CA TYR A 203 -13.24 11.84 -2.40
C TYR A 203 -14.39 11.61 -1.42
N MET A 204 -15.29 12.59 -1.27
CA MET A 204 -16.46 12.44 -0.42
C MET A 204 -17.39 11.33 -0.89
N PHE A 205 -17.54 11.15 -2.21
CA PHE A 205 -18.29 10.02 -2.77
C PHE A 205 -17.65 8.66 -2.43
N CYS A 206 -16.35 8.49 -2.71
CA CYS A 206 -15.60 7.28 -2.39
C CYS A 206 -15.61 6.98 -0.89
N LYS A 207 -15.47 8.02 -0.06
CA LYS A 207 -15.52 7.90 1.40
C LYS A 207 -16.87 7.38 1.87
N LYS A 208 -17.99 7.90 1.37
CA LYS A 208 -19.33 7.40 1.72
C LYS A 208 -19.50 5.92 1.34
N LEU A 209 -18.97 5.52 0.17
CA LEU A 209 -19.00 4.12 -0.26
C LEU A 209 -18.13 3.24 0.67
N LEU A 210 -16.92 3.70 1.00
CA LEU A 210 -16.00 2.99 1.87
C LEU A 210 -16.51 2.90 3.30
N GLU A 211 -17.10 3.95 3.87
CA GLU A 211 -17.69 3.90 5.22
C GLU A 211 -18.82 2.87 5.30
N LYS A 212 -19.67 2.80 4.26
CA LYS A 212 -20.73 1.80 4.15
C LYS A 212 -20.17 0.38 4.06
N ALA A 213 -19.10 0.19 3.29
CA ALA A 213 -18.50 -1.12 3.05
C ALA A 213 -17.53 -1.56 4.16
N SER A 214 -16.86 -0.62 4.83
CA SER A 214 -15.80 -0.86 5.83
C SER A 214 -16.30 -1.65 7.02
N GLY A 215 -17.55 -1.44 7.42
CA GLY A 215 -18.16 -2.18 8.52
C GLY A 215 -18.31 -3.68 8.25
N ILE A 216 -18.08 -4.15 7.02
CA ILE A 216 -18.03 -5.58 6.66
C ILE A 216 -16.62 -5.95 6.20
N LEU A 217 -16.02 -5.13 5.32
CA LEU A 217 -14.69 -5.38 4.76
C LEU A 217 -13.59 -5.46 5.82
N VAL A 218 -13.56 -4.53 6.79
CA VAL A 218 -12.47 -4.48 7.76
C VAL A 218 -12.44 -5.75 8.64
N PRO A 219 -13.54 -6.17 9.30
CA PRO A 219 -13.53 -7.41 10.07
C PRO A 219 -13.24 -8.66 9.23
N VAL A 220 -13.73 -8.72 7.98
CA VAL A 220 -13.51 -9.86 7.08
C VAL A 220 -12.04 -9.96 6.68
N LEU A 221 -11.39 -8.84 6.35
CA LEU A 221 -9.97 -8.80 6.00
C LEU A 221 -9.10 -9.10 7.23
N GLU A 222 -9.39 -8.51 8.38
CA GLU A 222 -8.69 -8.80 9.65
C GLU A 222 -8.81 -10.29 10.01
N ALA A 223 -10.00 -10.88 9.85
CA ALA A 223 -10.21 -12.30 10.11
C ALA A 223 -9.52 -13.20 9.08
N GLY A 224 -9.54 -12.84 7.80
CA GLY A 224 -8.86 -13.59 6.74
C GLY A 224 -7.34 -13.59 6.91
N ILE A 225 -6.74 -12.41 7.11
CA ILE A 225 -5.30 -12.27 7.35
C ILE A 225 -4.92 -12.93 8.68
N GLY A 226 -5.69 -12.69 9.74
CA GLY A 226 -5.44 -13.29 11.05
C GLY A 226 -5.52 -14.81 11.01
N GLY A 227 -6.51 -15.37 10.31
CA GLY A 227 -6.66 -16.80 10.09
C GLY A 227 -5.49 -17.39 9.29
N PHE A 228 -5.08 -16.72 8.20
CA PHE A 228 -3.90 -17.13 7.43
C PHE A 228 -2.63 -17.15 8.29
N CYS A 229 -2.35 -16.06 9.02
CA CYS A 229 -1.18 -15.96 9.90
C CYS A 229 -1.18 -17.04 11.00
N LEU A 230 -2.35 -17.31 11.59
CA LEU A 230 -2.51 -18.35 12.61
C LEU A 230 -2.22 -19.73 12.04
N VAL A 231 -2.89 -20.12 10.95
CA VAL A 231 -2.77 -21.46 10.35
C VAL A 231 -1.37 -21.66 9.79
N TRP A 232 -0.87 -20.70 9.02
CA TRP A 232 0.47 -20.77 8.44
C TRP A 232 1.57 -20.82 9.51
N GLY A 233 1.47 -19.96 10.53
CA GLY A 233 2.39 -19.97 11.66
C GLY A 233 2.35 -21.28 12.43
N ALA A 234 1.16 -21.80 12.75
CA ALA A 234 0.99 -23.05 13.48
C ALA A 234 1.54 -24.28 12.73
N MET A 235 1.42 -24.32 11.40
CA MET A 235 1.96 -25.43 10.60
C MET A 235 3.49 -25.49 10.56
N HIS A 236 4.20 -24.41 10.89
CA HIS A 236 5.66 -24.29 10.74
C HIS A 236 6.40 -24.15 12.09
N ILE A 237 5.72 -24.39 13.23
CA ILE A 237 6.30 -24.48 14.58
C ILE A 237 6.73 -25.93 14.88
#